data_AF-A8XAM9-F1
#
_entry.id   AF-A8XAM9-F1
#
_cell.length_a   1.000
_cell.length_b   1.000
_cell.length_c   1.000
_cell.angle_alpha   90.00
_cell.angle_beta   90.00
_cell.angle_gamma   90.00
#
_symmetry.space_group_name_H-M   'P 1'
#
loop_
_entity.id
_entity.type
_entity.pdbx_description
1 polymer ?
#
loop_
_entity_poly.entity_id
_entity_poly.type
_entity_poly.pdbx_seq_one_letter_code
_entity_poly.pdbx_strand_id
1 'polypeptide(L)'
;LACQYIHPSDGLLYKFCRADTPEFKVLKRHHQEEIQKLHAQRMMSPPSQQFQLEAAINWKVRNFNNGHPNGDDYYDLHGMTTMGMVSYVQDIVEQMRRTGGTKAWLEVGRGTLSKWIPSDEDPLDE
;
A
#
# COMPACT_ATOMS: atom_id res chain seq x y z
N LEU A 1 -25.65 5.41 -6.26
CA LEU A 1 -25.14 4.78 -7.50
C LEU A 1 -25.17 3.27 -7.31
N ALA A 2 -25.87 2.54 -8.18
CA ALA A 2 -26.07 1.10 -8.04
C ALA A 2 -24.72 0.37 -8.12
N CYS A 3 -24.46 -0.51 -7.16
CA CYS A 3 -23.29 -1.39 -7.17
C CYS A 3 -23.39 -2.34 -8.36
N GLN A 4 -22.70 -2.02 -9.46
CA GLN A 4 -22.40 -3.02 -10.48
C GLN A 4 -21.30 -3.91 -9.91
N TYR A 5 -21.65 -5.16 -9.62
CA TYR A 5 -20.66 -6.19 -9.33
C TYR A 5 -19.74 -6.31 -10.55
N ILE A 6 -18.45 -6.01 -10.36
CA ILE A 6 -17.43 -6.06 -11.43
C ILE A 6 -16.71 -7.40 -11.28
N HIS A 7 -16.97 -8.32 -12.20
CA HIS A 7 -16.41 -9.67 -12.18
C HIS A 7 -15.01 -9.68 -12.85
N PRO A 8 -14.06 -10.54 -12.42
CA PRO A 8 -12.75 -10.66 -13.08
C PRO A 8 -12.81 -10.95 -14.60
N SER A 9 -13.92 -11.48 -15.12
CA SER A 9 -14.15 -11.66 -16.56
C SER A 9 -14.43 -10.37 -17.33
N ASP A 10 -14.70 -9.26 -16.65
CA ASP A 10 -15.04 -7.97 -17.27
C ASP A 10 -13.81 -7.25 -17.86
N GLY A 11 -12.65 -7.92 -17.84
CA GLY A 11 -11.45 -7.54 -18.56
C GLY A 11 -10.93 -6.17 -18.17
N LEU A 12 -10.99 -5.22 -19.10
CA LEU A 12 -10.50 -3.86 -18.89
C LEU A 12 -11.28 -3.12 -17.79
N LEU A 13 -12.60 -3.33 -17.69
CA LEU A 13 -13.40 -2.68 -16.65
C LEU A 13 -12.96 -3.14 -15.25
N TYR A 14 -12.75 -4.45 -15.08
CA TYR A 14 -12.18 -4.99 -13.85
C TYR A 14 -10.78 -4.42 -13.60
N LYS A 15 -9.90 -4.32 -14.62
CA LYS A 15 -8.58 -3.72 -14.46
C LYS A 15 -8.62 -2.27 -13.94
N PHE A 16 -9.54 -1.45 -14.43
CA PHE A 16 -9.63 -0.03 -14.05
C PHE A 16 -10.37 0.20 -12.73
N CYS A 17 -11.35 -0.63 -12.40
CA CYS A 17 -12.20 -0.44 -11.23
C CYS A 17 -11.93 -1.46 -10.11
N ARG A 18 -10.94 -2.36 -10.25
CA ARG A 18 -10.59 -3.36 -9.23
C ARG A 18 -10.41 -2.73 -7.86
N ALA A 19 -9.72 -1.59 -7.78
CA ALA A 19 -9.48 -0.88 -6.52
C ALA A 19 -10.79 -0.45 -5.81
N ASP A 20 -11.87 -0.25 -6.58
CA ASP A 20 -13.18 0.15 -6.08
C ASP A 20 -14.08 -1.03 -5.72
N THR A 21 -13.71 -2.26 -6.10
CA THR A 21 -14.48 -3.47 -5.79
C THR A 21 -14.54 -3.72 -4.28
N PRO A 22 -15.68 -4.15 -3.73
CA PRO A 22 -15.81 -4.50 -2.32
C PRO A 22 -14.77 -5.54 -1.87
N GLU A 23 -14.48 -6.52 -2.71
CA GLU A 23 -13.54 -7.60 -2.44
C GLU A 23 -12.11 -7.06 -2.27
N PHE A 24 -11.69 -6.15 -3.16
CA PHE A 24 -10.37 -5.53 -3.04
C PHE A 24 -10.29 -4.61 -1.83
N LYS A 25 -11.36 -3.88 -1.48
CA LYS A 25 -11.40 -3.06 -0.26
C LYS A 25 -11.23 -3.91 1.00
N VAL A 26 -11.90 -5.06 1.09
CA VAL A 26 -11.73 -6.02 2.19
C VAL A 26 -10.29 -6.57 2.22
N LEU A 27 -9.75 -6.94 1.06
CA LEU A 27 -8.38 -7.42 0.95
C LEU A 27 -7.35 -6.37 1.40
N LYS A 28 -7.48 -5.12 0.94
CA LYS A 28 -6.60 -4.00 1.30
C LYS A 28 -6.71 -3.68 2.80
N ARG A 29 -7.92 -3.74 3.37
CA ARG A 29 -8.14 -3.57 4.81
C ARG A 29 -7.41 -4.64 5.62
N HIS A 30 -7.58 -5.92 5.27
CA HIS A 30 -6.86 -7.00 5.97
C HIS A 30 -5.35 -6.85 5.86
N HIS A 31 -4.84 -6.50 4.68
CA HIS A 31 -3.42 -6.22 4.51
C HIS A 31 -2.94 -5.10 5.46
N GLN A 32 -3.69 -4.00 5.55
CA GLN A 32 -3.37 -2.89 6.45
C GLN A 32 -3.40 -3.29 7.92
N GLU A 33 -4.40 -4.07 8.35
CA GLU A 33 -4.50 -4.60 9.72
C GLU A 33 -3.29 -5.47 10.08
N GLU A 34 -2.83 -6.33 9.17
CA GLU A 34 -1.65 -7.15 9.39
C GLU A 34 -0.37 -6.31 9.51
N ILE A 35 -0.22 -5.28 8.68
CA ILE A 35 0.89 -4.33 8.77
C ILE A 35 0.86 -3.58 10.11
N GLN A 36 -0.31 -3.12 10.55
CA GLN A 36 -0.46 -2.47 11.85
C GLN A 36 -0.08 -3.38 13.02
N LYS A 37 -0.47 -4.67 12.99
CA LYS A 37 -0.06 -5.65 13.99
C LYS A 37 1.46 -5.82 14.04
N LEU A 38 2.13 -5.87 12.89
CA LEU A 38 3.59 -5.95 12.82
C LEU A 38 4.27 -4.69 13.37
N HIS A 39 3.71 -3.50 13.09
CA HIS A 39 4.21 -2.25 13.70
C HIS A 39 4.06 -2.24 15.22
N ALA A 40 2.91 -2.67 15.73
CA ALA A 40 2.68 -2.79 17.17
C ALA A 40 3.66 -3.78 17.81
N GLN A 41 3.86 -4.95 17.19
CA GLN A 41 4.84 -5.93 17.65
C GLN A 41 6.26 -5.34 17.65
N ARG A 42 6.65 -4.62 16.60
CA ARG A 42 7.96 -3.94 16.51
C ARG A 42 8.17 -2.96 17.67
N MET A 43 7.16 -2.13 17.97
CA MET A 43 7.25 -1.16 19.06
C MET A 43 7.45 -1.80 20.43
N MET A 44 6.92 -3.02 20.63
CA MET A 44 7.06 -3.77 21.88
C MET A 44 8.29 -4.67 21.93
N SER A 45 9.01 -4.81 20.82
CA SER A 45 10.13 -5.75 20.69
C SER A 45 11.47 -5.11 21.04
N PRO A 46 12.44 -5.87 21.60
CA PRO A 46 13.79 -5.40 21.82
C PRO A 46 14.48 -4.98 20.50
N PRO A 47 15.45 -4.05 20.54
CA PRO A 47 16.15 -3.57 19.34
C PRO A 47 16.72 -4.68 18.44
N SER A 48 17.19 -5.79 19.02
CA SER A 48 17.72 -6.94 18.29
C SER A 48 16.70 -7.65 17.39
N GLN A 49 15.40 -7.53 17.70
CA GLN A 49 14.31 -8.13 16.92
C GLN A 49 13.61 -7.11 16.01
N GLN A 50 13.77 -5.81 16.27
CA GLN A 50 13.13 -4.76 15.48
C GLN A 50 13.53 -4.86 14.01
N PHE A 51 14.82 -5.07 13.71
CA PHE A 51 15.30 -5.19 12.33
C PHE A 51 14.57 -6.27 11.52
N GLN A 52 14.34 -7.45 12.11
CA GLN A 52 13.63 -8.54 11.44
C GLN A 52 12.16 -8.18 11.19
N LEU A 53 11.53 -7.48 12.14
CA LEU A 53 10.15 -7.00 11.99
C LEU A 53 10.05 -5.89 10.94
N GLU A 54 11.01 -4.98 10.86
CA GLU A 54 11.07 -3.98 9.79
C GLU A 54 11.19 -4.64 8.41
N ALA A 55 12.09 -5.61 8.28
CA ALA A 55 12.23 -6.38 7.05
C ALA A 55 10.91 -7.09 6.67
N ALA A 56 10.22 -7.70 7.63
CA ALA A 56 8.94 -8.37 7.42
C ALA A 56 7.83 -7.39 6.99
N ILE A 57 7.72 -6.23 7.63
CA ILE A 57 6.78 -5.16 7.27
C ILE A 57 7.02 -4.74 5.81
N ASN A 58 8.26 -4.38 5.48
CA ASN A 58 8.62 -3.86 4.17
C ASN A 58 8.42 -4.91 3.07
N TRP A 59 8.79 -6.16 3.33
CA TRP A 59 8.56 -7.28 2.42
C TRP A 59 7.06 -7.48 2.16
N LYS A 60 6.24 -7.43 3.21
CA LYS A 60 4.79 -7.63 3.09
C LYS A 60 4.12 -6.54 2.25
N VAL A 61 4.50 -5.28 2.43
CA VAL A 61 4.00 -4.17 1.60
C VAL A 61 4.42 -4.36 0.14
N ARG A 62 5.71 -4.59 -0.13
CA ARG A 62 6.21 -4.80 -1.50
C ARG A 62 5.55 -5.99 -2.19
N ASN A 63 5.37 -7.10 -1.47
CA ASN A 63 4.71 -8.29 -1.99
C ASN A 63 3.24 -8.02 -2.33
N PHE A 64 2.54 -7.25 -1.49
CA PHE A 64 1.17 -6.84 -1.78
C PHE A 64 1.11 -5.99 -3.06
N ASN A 65 1.96 -4.97 -3.17
CA ASN A 65 2.03 -4.10 -4.34
C ASN A 65 2.35 -4.86 -5.63
N ASN A 66 3.26 -5.84 -5.58
CA ASN A 66 3.60 -6.67 -6.74
C ASN A 66 2.40 -7.49 -7.26
N GLY A 67 1.55 -8.01 -6.37
CA GLY A 67 0.32 -8.72 -6.75
C GLY A 67 -0.85 -7.79 -7.10
N HIS A 68 -0.75 -6.51 -6.73
CA HIS A 68 -1.82 -5.52 -6.77
C HIS A 68 -1.30 -4.15 -7.24
N PRO A 69 -0.70 -4.04 -8.44
CA PRO A 69 -0.17 -2.77 -8.91
C PRO A 69 -1.31 -1.76 -9.14
N ASN A 70 -1.17 -0.55 -8.62
CA ASN A 70 -2.15 0.53 -8.79
C ASN A 70 -2.04 1.23 -10.16
N GLY A 71 -1.06 0.86 -10.97
CA GLY A 71 -0.81 1.44 -12.29
C GLY A 71 0.65 1.30 -12.68
N ASP A 72 0.94 1.67 -13.92
CA ASP A 72 2.31 1.70 -14.42
C ASP A 72 3.11 2.77 -13.65
N ASP A 73 4.32 2.39 -13.22
CA ASP A 73 5.22 3.22 -12.42
C ASP A 73 4.59 3.80 -11.14
N TYR A 74 3.54 3.16 -10.59
CA TYR A 74 2.89 3.55 -9.34
C TYR A 74 3.33 2.65 -8.18
N TYR A 75 3.81 3.25 -7.11
CA TYR A 75 4.33 2.56 -5.93
C TYR A 75 3.63 3.06 -4.68
N ASP A 76 2.94 2.17 -3.96
CA ASP A 76 2.31 2.46 -2.67
C ASP A 76 3.29 2.19 -1.52
N LEU A 77 3.68 3.23 -0.79
CA LEU A 77 4.64 3.14 0.32
C LEU A 77 3.94 3.13 1.69
N HIS A 78 2.61 3.04 1.73
CA HIS A 78 1.86 3.03 2.98
C HIS A 78 2.25 1.88 3.90
N GLY A 79 2.43 2.20 5.18
CA GLY A 79 2.75 1.20 6.20
C GLY A 79 4.17 0.66 6.12
N MET A 80 5.01 1.12 5.19
CA MET A 80 6.44 0.80 5.23
C MET A 80 7.14 1.51 6.39
N THR A 81 8.25 0.94 6.83
CA THR A 81 9.18 1.62 7.74
C THR A 81 9.98 2.66 6.98
N THR A 82 10.49 3.70 7.65
CA THR A 82 11.28 4.76 7.01
C THR A 82 12.47 4.20 6.24
N MET A 83 13.24 3.28 6.85
CA MET A 83 14.37 2.62 6.18
C MET A 83 13.92 1.78 4.98
N GLY A 84 12.77 1.11 5.10
CA GLY A 84 12.16 0.38 4.00
C GLY A 84 11.76 1.25 2.83
N MET A 85 11.18 2.43 3.10
CA MET A 85 10.81 3.42 2.08
C MET A 85 12.05 3.92 1.35
N VAL A 86 13.10 4.29 2.07
CA VAL A 86 14.36 4.76 1.46
C VAL A 86 14.94 3.69 0.54
N SER A 87 15.05 2.45 1.01
CA SER A 87 15.54 1.34 0.18
C SER A 87 14.64 1.09 -1.03
N TYR A 88 13.32 1.22 -0.88
CA TYR A 88 12.40 0.96 -2.00
C TYR A 88 12.48 2.04 -3.07
N VAL A 89 12.58 3.30 -2.67
CA VAL A 89 12.80 4.41 -3.61
C VAL A 89 14.13 4.24 -4.35
N GLN A 90 15.18 3.77 -3.67
CA GLN A 90 16.46 3.46 -4.33
C GLN A 90 16.29 2.38 -5.41
N ASP A 91 15.59 1.28 -5.08
CA ASP A 91 15.31 0.19 -6.03
C ASP A 91 14.49 0.69 -7.23
N ILE A 92 13.48 1.55 -6.99
CA ILE A 92 12.66 2.18 -8.04
C ILE A 92 13.52 3.04 -8.96
N VAL A 93 14.38 3.90 -8.41
CA VAL A 93 15.26 4.77 -9.20
C VAL A 93 16.25 3.94 -10.02
N GLU A 94 16.80 2.86 -9.45
CA GLU A 94 17.68 1.96 -10.19
C GLU A 94 16.94 1.27 -11.34
N GLN A 95 15.73 0.79 -11.10
CA GLN A 95 14.89 0.18 -12.13
C GLN A 95 14.57 1.18 -13.25
N MET A 96 14.20 2.42 -12.91
CA MET A 96 13.95 3.49 -13.90
C MET A 96 15.18 3.77 -14.76
N ARG A 97 16.38 3.82 -14.17
CA ARG A 97 17.63 4.00 -14.92
C ARG A 97 17.89 2.87 -15.90
N ARG A 98 17.55 1.63 -15.53
CA ARG A 98 17.71 0.43 -16.38
C ARG A 98 16.70 0.40 -17.53
N THR A 99 15.46 0.83 -17.29
CA THR A 99 14.37 0.77 -18.28
C THR A 99 14.19 2.04 -19.09
N GLY A 100 14.88 3.13 -18.73
CA GLY A 100 14.67 4.45 -19.33
C GLY A 100 13.41 5.15 -18.86
N GLY A 101 12.84 4.74 -17.71
CA GLY A 101 11.68 5.37 -17.10
C GLY A 101 11.97 6.82 -16.68
N THR A 102 11.03 7.72 -16.95
CA THR A 102 11.19 9.18 -16.70
C THR A 102 10.32 9.70 -15.57
N LYS A 103 9.33 8.92 -15.11
CA LYS A 103 8.40 9.29 -14.04
C LYS A 103 8.08 8.10 -13.15
N ALA A 104 7.78 8.36 -11.89
CA ALA A 104 7.21 7.41 -10.95
C ALA A 104 6.22 8.13 -10.02
N TRP A 105 5.12 7.47 -9.70
CA TRP A 105 4.13 7.94 -8.74
C TRP A 105 4.35 7.24 -7.41
N LEU A 106 4.58 8.02 -6.35
CA LEU A 106 4.80 7.49 -5.01
C LEU A 106 3.61 7.88 -4.14
N GLU A 107 2.82 6.89 -3.71
CA GLU A 107 1.78 7.11 -2.72
C GLU A 107 2.43 7.03 -1.33
N VAL A 108 2.54 8.18 -0.68
CA VAL A 108 3.00 8.27 0.71
C VAL A 108 1.81 8.69 1.56
N GLY A 109 1.59 8.00 2.68
CA GLY A 109 0.43 8.29 3.51
C GLY A 109 0.37 9.70 4.06
N ARG A 110 -0.80 10.06 4.59
CA ARG A 110 -1.09 11.45 5.00
C ARG A 110 -0.22 11.98 6.16
N GLY A 111 0.61 11.12 6.77
CA GLY A 111 1.53 11.46 7.86
C GLY A 111 0.84 11.64 9.22
N THR A 112 1.62 11.71 10.29
CA THR A 112 1.14 11.87 11.69
C THR A 112 0.56 13.25 12.03
N LEU A 113 0.68 14.22 11.10
CA LEU A 113 0.11 15.56 11.24
C LEU A 113 -1.33 15.67 10.72
N SER A 114 -1.86 14.62 10.09
CA SER A 114 -3.28 14.51 9.75
C SER A 114 -3.82 13.22 10.35
N LYS A 115 -4.93 13.34 11.10
CA LYS A 115 -5.58 12.21 11.75
C LYS A 115 -5.96 11.18 10.68
N TRP A 116 -5.66 9.91 10.92
CA TRP A 116 -6.20 8.83 10.09
C TRP A 116 -7.72 8.81 10.30
N ILE A 117 -8.46 9.28 9.30
CA ILE A 117 -9.90 9.10 9.22
C ILE A 117 -10.10 7.91 8.28
N PRO A 118 -10.69 6.80 8.75
CA PRO A 118 -11.07 5.71 7.86
C PRO A 118 -11.93 6.27 6.73
N SER A 119 -11.67 5.88 5.49
CA SER A 119 -12.40 6.34 4.29
C SER A 119 -13.91 6.04 4.33
N ASP A 120 -14.37 5.30 5.34
CA ASP A 120 -15.76 4.97 5.58
C ASP A 120 -16.47 6.00 6.49
N GLU A 121 -15.75 7.01 7.01
CA GLU A 121 -16.29 8.16 7.75
C GLU A 121 -16.05 9.47 6.97
N ASP A 122 -16.73 9.62 5.83
CA ASP A 122 -17.12 10.97 5.39
C ASP A 122 -18.20 11.44 6.37
N PRO A 123 -17.98 12.53 7.13
CA PRO A 123 -19.07 13.16 7.85
C PRO A 123 -19.98 13.78 6.80
N LEU A 124 -21.15 13.16 6.61
CA LEU A 124 -22.29 13.83 6.03
C LEU A 124 -22.53 15.10 6.85
N ASP A 125 -22.42 16.23 6.17
CA ASP A 125 -23.08 17.51 6.40
C ASP A 125 -23.80 17.68 7.76
N GLU A 126 -23.28 18.57 8.60
CA GLU A 126 -24.11 19.40 9.49
C GLU A 126 -24.17 20.83 8.95
#